data_AF-A0A151NQL7-F1
#
_entry.id   AF-A0A151NQL7-F1
#
_cell.length_a   1.000
_cell.length_b   1.000
_cell.length_c   1.000
_cell.angle_alpha   90.00
_cell.angle_beta   90.00
_cell.angle_gamma   90.00
#
_symmetry.space_group_name_H-M   'P 1'
#
loop_
_entity.id
_entity.type
_entity.pdbx_description
1 polymer ?
#
loop_
_entity_poly.entity_id
_entity_poly.type
_entity_poly.pdbx_seq_one_letter_code
_entity_poly.pdbx_strand_id
1 'polypeptide(L)'
;MERDSFVANIAKDLGVPVSEMTARKARVITERSKQYFRLNLSTGDLTIREKLDREEICPHSEICKIFFEIFFDNPLQLIRAEVEIYDINDNSPLFPENEIILEIQETTSVGSGFPLESAQDIDVGSNSLQNYTLGLNDHFSLVVRAKKDGDKYAELVLQRQLDREEKPEMSLTLTATDGGSPPRSGTAQVRVIVLDANDNIPVFTRETYEAHLLENSPVDHLVVRVVAKDPDEGFSGEVRYSFTQKSERHRRLFQINSVTGEIRVVGRVDYEEAKMYEMGVRATDGGGLSAHCRVLVGVLDVNDNPPEVVLTALTRSITEDSPPQTVVALFSVRDRDSGDNGRTVCSIPDDVPFILTPARSNYYELRTETTLDRERISEYNITITTMDMGTPSLTAQETISLEISDVSYDPSAPFRLSILFLIFPRRLKS
;
A
#
# COMPACT_ATOMS: atom_id res chain seq x y z
N MET A 1 59.69 -11.38 24.37
CA MET A 1 60.58 -11.13 25.54
C MET A 1 61.47 -9.91 25.29
N GLU A 2 61.83 -9.17 26.35
CA GLU A 2 62.65 -7.95 26.25
C GLU A 2 64.14 -8.23 25.98
N ARG A 3 64.83 -7.21 25.47
CA ARG A 3 66.28 -7.24 25.25
C ARG A 3 67.03 -7.46 26.58
N ASP A 4 68.14 -8.17 26.49
CA ASP A 4 69.03 -8.55 27.59
C ASP A 4 68.40 -9.49 28.64
N SER A 5 67.20 -10.03 28.39
CA SER A 5 66.58 -11.08 29.22
C SER A 5 67.45 -12.34 29.24
N PHE A 6 67.57 -12.96 30.40
CA PHE A 6 68.24 -14.25 30.59
C PHE A 6 67.46 -15.39 29.92
N VAL A 7 68.17 -16.27 29.20
CA VAL A 7 67.61 -17.47 28.56
C VAL A 7 68.10 -18.74 29.27
N ALA A 8 69.42 -18.92 29.34
CA ALA A 8 70.05 -20.11 29.93
C ALA A 8 71.51 -19.81 30.31
N ASN A 9 72.12 -20.64 31.16
CA ASN A 9 73.55 -20.55 31.46
C ASN A 9 74.30 -21.67 30.73
N ILE A 10 74.87 -21.33 29.58
CA ILE A 10 75.54 -22.26 28.67
C ILE A 10 76.78 -22.89 29.31
N ALA A 11 77.52 -22.15 30.13
CA ALA A 11 78.68 -22.68 30.85
C ALA A 11 78.28 -23.86 31.76
N LYS A 12 77.20 -23.69 32.52
CA LYS A 12 76.67 -24.68 33.44
C LYS A 12 76.05 -25.85 32.69
N ASP A 13 75.25 -25.58 31.67
CA ASP A 13 74.50 -26.61 30.93
C ASP A 13 75.44 -27.52 30.12
N LEU A 14 76.54 -26.97 29.59
CA LEU A 14 77.57 -27.75 28.89
C LEU A 14 78.65 -28.32 29.83
N GLY A 15 78.67 -27.93 31.11
CA GLY A 15 79.72 -28.29 32.05
C GLY A 15 81.11 -27.72 31.72
N VAL A 16 81.16 -26.60 30.99
CA VAL A 16 82.40 -25.93 30.55
C VAL A 16 82.63 -24.68 31.40
N PRO A 17 83.75 -24.56 32.15
CA PRO A 17 83.99 -23.39 32.98
C PRO A 17 84.15 -22.12 32.12
N VAL A 18 83.68 -20.99 32.64
CA VAL A 18 83.68 -19.70 31.93
C VAL A 18 85.08 -19.27 31.46
N SER A 19 86.12 -19.63 32.22
CA SER A 19 87.52 -19.43 31.84
C SER A 19 87.90 -20.18 30.56
N GLU A 20 87.40 -21.40 30.39
CA GLU A 20 87.61 -22.20 29.18
C GLU A 20 86.78 -21.63 28.02
N MET A 21 85.53 -21.21 28.26
CA MET A 21 84.71 -20.56 27.21
C MET A 21 85.39 -19.32 26.64
N THR A 22 86.00 -18.50 27.51
CA THR A 22 86.75 -17.31 27.10
C THR A 22 88.03 -17.68 26.35
N ALA A 23 88.81 -18.66 26.86
CA ALA A 23 90.03 -19.14 26.23
C ALA A 23 89.77 -19.71 24.82
N ARG A 24 88.65 -20.41 24.66
CA ARG A 24 88.19 -21.02 23.41
C ARG A 24 87.29 -20.08 22.59
N LYS A 25 87.25 -18.77 22.89
CA LYS A 25 86.51 -17.74 22.13
C LYS A 25 85.07 -18.16 21.77
N ALA A 26 84.35 -18.70 22.74
CA ALA A 26 83.01 -19.23 22.51
C ALA A 26 82.09 -18.15 21.90
N ARG A 27 81.29 -18.51 20.90
CA ARG A 27 80.34 -17.57 20.28
C ARG A 27 79.13 -18.27 19.72
N VAL A 28 78.01 -17.56 19.73
CA VAL A 28 76.77 -18.00 19.07
C VAL A 28 76.85 -17.68 17.59
N ILE A 29 76.59 -18.67 16.76
CA ILE A 29 76.47 -18.59 15.31
C ILE A 29 75.02 -18.95 14.95
N THR A 30 74.41 -18.16 14.08
CA THR A 30 73.05 -18.41 13.58
C THR A 30 73.10 -18.57 12.07
N GLU A 31 72.31 -19.50 11.53
CA GLU A 31 72.23 -19.72 10.07
C GLU A 31 71.56 -18.54 9.34
N ARG A 32 70.68 -17.79 10.03
CA ARG A 32 69.97 -16.63 9.50
C ARG A 32 70.72 -15.32 9.82
N SER A 33 70.52 -14.31 8.98
CA SER A 33 71.14 -12.96 9.08
C SER A 33 70.81 -12.20 10.38
N LYS A 34 69.75 -12.59 11.09
CA LYS A 34 69.31 -11.98 12.35
C LYS A 34 69.80 -12.83 13.53
N GLN A 35 70.65 -12.23 14.38
CA GLN A 35 71.22 -12.91 15.55
C GLN A 35 70.39 -12.59 16.80
N TYR A 36 69.51 -13.51 17.20
CA TYR A 36 68.58 -13.31 18.31
C TYR A 36 69.21 -13.40 19.70
N PHE A 37 70.32 -14.12 19.83
CA PHE A 37 70.94 -14.40 21.12
C PHE A 37 72.38 -13.87 21.22
N ARG A 38 72.80 -13.50 22.42
CA ARG A 38 74.15 -13.09 22.77
C ARG A 38 74.66 -13.92 23.94
N LEU A 39 75.85 -14.48 23.79
CA LEU A 39 76.55 -15.18 24.87
C LEU A 39 77.47 -14.22 25.63
N ASN A 40 77.27 -14.09 26.93
CA ASN A 40 78.16 -13.35 27.81
C ASN A 40 79.31 -14.27 28.27
N LEU A 41 80.52 -14.02 27.79
CA LEU A 41 81.71 -14.81 28.11
C LEU A 41 82.22 -14.63 29.55
N SER A 42 81.74 -13.63 30.29
CA SER A 42 82.12 -13.42 31.69
C SER A 42 81.25 -14.20 32.69
N THR A 43 80.04 -14.57 32.29
CA THR A 43 79.08 -15.29 33.14
C THR A 43 78.65 -16.65 32.59
N GLY A 44 78.83 -16.87 31.28
CA GLY A 44 78.31 -18.04 30.57
C GLY A 44 76.84 -17.91 30.17
N ASP A 45 76.19 -16.76 30.42
CA ASP A 45 74.76 -16.59 30.18
C ASP A 45 74.45 -16.31 28.72
N LEU A 46 73.43 -16.98 28.21
CA LEU A 46 72.75 -16.63 26.97
C LEU A 46 71.67 -15.60 27.28
N THR A 47 71.72 -14.47 26.58
CA THR A 47 70.78 -13.36 26.73
C THR A 47 70.17 -12.99 25.39
N ILE A 48 68.98 -12.39 25.43
CA ILE A 48 68.27 -11.94 24.23
C ILE A 48 68.92 -10.66 23.68
N ARG A 49 69.26 -10.65 22.39
CA ARG A 49 69.90 -9.49 21.74
C ARG A 49 68.90 -8.45 21.25
N GLU A 50 67.75 -8.89 20.75
CA GLU A 50 66.66 -8.07 20.21
C GLU A 50 65.32 -8.64 20.65
N LYS A 51 64.27 -7.80 20.74
CA LYS A 51 62.94 -8.25 21.16
C LYS A 51 62.51 -9.45 20.32
N LEU A 52 62.14 -10.54 21.00
CA LEU A 52 61.55 -11.71 20.36
C LEU A 52 60.05 -11.49 20.25
N ASP A 53 59.57 -11.51 19.01
CA ASP A 53 58.18 -11.49 18.56
C ASP A 53 57.94 -12.85 17.88
N ARG A 54 57.05 -13.68 18.44
CA ARG A 54 56.89 -15.06 17.96
C ARG A 54 56.18 -15.06 16.61
N GLU A 55 55.21 -14.17 16.46
CA GLU A 55 54.33 -14.00 15.30
C GLU A 55 55.15 -13.58 14.07
N GLU A 56 56.21 -12.78 14.25
CA GLU A 56 57.18 -12.45 13.18
C GLU A 56 58.07 -13.64 12.79
N ILE A 57 58.48 -14.46 13.78
CA ILE A 57 59.49 -15.52 13.58
C ILE A 57 58.86 -16.81 13.03
N CYS A 58 57.69 -17.17 13.54
CA CYS A 58 56.97 -18.43 13.29
C CYS A 58 55.49 -18.16 12.99
N PRO A 59 55.16 -17.46 11.89
CA PRO A 59 53.76 -17.14 11.57
C PRO A 59 52.94 -18.43 11.42
N HIS A 60 51.80 -18.48 12.12
CA HIS A 60 50.82 -19.58 12.06
C HIS A 60 51.36 -20.98 12.40
N SER A 61 52.52 -21.09 13.04
CA SER A 61 53.09 -22.38 13.45
C SER A 61 52.88 -22.64 14.95
N GLU A 62 52.29 -23.78 15.29
CA GLU A 62 52.11 -24.21 16.68
C GLU A 62 53.45 -24.50 17.40
N ILE A 63 54.48 -24.90 16.65
CA ILE A 63 55.80 -25.21 17.20
C ILE A 63 56.80 -24.17 16.68
N CYS A 64 57.25 -23.28 17.56
CA CYS A 64 58.26 -22.29 17.22
C CYS A 64 59.61 -22.63 17.86
N LYS A 65 60.59 -22.97 17.03
CA LYS A 65 61.96 -23.29 17.48
C LYS A 65 62.98 -22.44 16.72
N ILE A 66 63.87 -21.80 17.47
CA ILE A 66 65.05 -21.12 16.93
C ILE A 66 66.27 -22.01 17.12
N PHE A 67 66.88 -22.41 16.01
CA PHE A 67 68.13 -23.16 16.01
C PHE A 67 69.33 -22.21 15.97
N PHE A 68 70.34 -22.51 16.77
CA PHE A 68 71.62 -21.82 16.76
C PHE A 68 72.76 -22.77 17.11
N GLU A 69 73.98 -22.36 16.81
CA GLU A 69 75.17 -23.15 17.06
C GLU A 69 76.11 -22.39 18.00
N ILE A 70 76.70 -23.11 18.97
CA ILE A 70 77.73 -22.58 19.84
C ILE A 70 79.06 -23.10 19.33
N PHE A 71 79.91 -22.18 18.89
CA PHE A 71 81.23 -22.48 18.36
C PHE A 71 82.31 -22.23 19.42
N PHE A 72 83.20 -23.19 19.59
CA PHE A 72 84.43 -23.10 20.36
C PHE A 72 85.64 -23.26 19.44
N ASP A 73 86.66 -22.43 19.66
CA ASP A 73 87.96 -22.46 18.99
C ASP A 73 88.93 -23.41 19.73
N ASN A 74 89.82 -24.05 18.98
CA ASN A 74 90.95 -24.89 19.43
C ASN A 74 90.75 -25.74 20.73
N PRO A 75 90.29 -27.00 20.64
CA PRO A 75 89.87 -27.69 19.41
C PRO A 75 88.55 -27.12 18.90
N LEU A 76 88.41 -27.09 17.57
CA LEU A 76 87.19 -26.67 16.91
C LEU A 76 86.04 -27.59 17.33
N GLN A 77 85.01 -27.00 17.93
CA GLN A 77 83.82 -27.72 18.36
C GLN A 77 82.60 -26.86 18.07
N LEU A 78 81.56 -27.49 17.54
CA LEU A 78 80.30 -26.86 17.18
C LEU A 78 79.18 -27.65 17.84
N ILE A 79 78.37 -26.97 18.66
CA ILE A 79 77.27 -27.58 19.40
C ILE A 79 75.98 -26.96 18.90
N ARG A 80 75.08 -27.80 18.38
CA ARG A 80 73.73 -27.38 17.99
C ARG A 80 72.85 -27.26 19.22
N ALA A 81 72.15 -26.15 19.32
CA ALA A 81 71.18 -25.87 20.36
C ALA A 81 69.88 -25.34 19.74
N GLU A 82 68.77 -25.58 20.42
CA GLU A 82 67.47 -25.05 20.06
C GLU A 82 66.85 -24.34 21.26
N VAL A 83 66.14 -23.24 20.99
CA VAL A 83 65.26 -22.58 21.95
C VAL A 83 63.85 -22.69 21.40
N GLU A 84 62.96 -23.32 22.17
CA GLU A 84 61.54 -23.35 21.89
C GLU A 84 60.90 -22.08 22.46
N ILE A 85 60.10 -21.41 21.62
CA ILE A 85 59.38 -20.19 21.98
C ILE A 85 57.92 -20.56 22.19
N TYR A 86 57.44 -20.33 23.41
CA TYR A 86 56.03 -20.46 23.74
C TYR A 86 55.27 -19.21 23.35
N ASP A 87 54.07 -19.43 22.85
CA ASP A 87 53.09 -18.40 22.52
C ASP A 87 52.54 -17.72 23.79
N ILE A 88 52.24 -16.44 23.68
CA ILE A 88 51.66 -15.62 24.75
C ILE A 88 50.45 -14.92 24.14
N ASN A 89 49.34 -14.81 24.89
CA ASN A 89 48.14 -14.10 24.44
C ASN A 89 48.34 -12.56 24.39
N ASP A 90 49.16 -12.09 23.45
CA ASP A 90 49.48 -10.67 23.27
C ASP A 90 48.78 -10.04 22.06
N ASN A 91 48.07 -10.82 21.25
CA ASN A 91 47.16 -10.33 20.22
C ASN A 91 45.70 -10.47 20.63
N SER A 92 44.78 -10.03 19.80
CA SER A 92 43.35 -10.14 20.08
C SER A 92 42.63 -10.44 18.78
N PRO A 93 41.53 -11.21 18.81
CA PRO A 93 40.74 -11.46 17.61
C PRO A 93 40.34 -10.14 16.94
N LEU A 94 40.58 -10.02 15.64
CA LEU A 94 40.26 -8.83 14.86
C LEU A 94 39.37 -9.21 13.68
N PHE A 95 38.25 -8.51 13.52
CA PHE A 95 37.43 -8.63 12.32
C PHE A 95 38.05 -7.84 11.17
N PRO A 96 38.00 -8.35 9.92
CA PRO A 96 38.48 -7.61 8.75
C PRO A 96 37.76 -6.27 8.57
N GLU A 97 36.46 -6.26 8.83
CA GLU A 97 35.61 -5.08 8.80
C GLU A 97 34.95 -4.83 10.16
N ASN A 98 34.81 -3.56 10.54
CA ASN A 98 34.11 -3.18 11.78
C ASN A 98 32.58 -3.34 11.66
N GLU A 99 32.07 -3.37 10.42
CA GLU A 99 30.66 -3.53 10.11
C GLU A 99 30.47 -4.61 9.02
N ILE A 100 29.62 -5.59 9.30
CA ILE A 100 29.25 -6.68 8.40
C ILE A 100 27.81 -6.42 7.96
N ILE A 101 27.59 -6.13 6.69
CA ILE A 101 26.26 -5.85 6.14
C ILE A 101 25.65 -7.14 5.58
N LEU A 102 24.45 -7.48 6.01
CA LEU A 102 23.65 -8.58 5.50
C LEU A 102 22.34 -8.06 4.94
N GLU A 103 22.02 -8.41 3.70
CA GLU A 103 20.73 -8.11 3.09
C GLU A 103 19.90 -9.40 3.05
N ILE A 104 18.76 -9.41 3.75
CA ILE A 104 17.95 -10.61 3.95
C ILE A 104 16.50 -10.31 3.58
N GLN A 105 15.89 -11.10 2.69
CA GLN A 105 14.48 -10.97 2.35
C GLN A 105 13.59 -11.29 3.55
N GLU A 106 12.54 -10.51 3.77
CA GLU A 106 11.64 -10.74 4.91
C GLU A 106 10.89 -12.06 4.85
N THR A 107 10.67 -12.59 3.64
CA THR A 107 10.05 -13.89 3.37
C THR A 107 11.00 -15.08 3.59
N THR A 108 12.23 -14.83 4.04
CA THR A 108 13.20 -15.91 4.32
C THR A 108 12.68 -16.83 5.42
N SER A 109 12.74 -18.15 5.19
CA SER A 109 12.27 -19.15 6.16
C SER A 109 13.11 -19.15 7.43
N VAL A 110 12.43 -19.27 8.58
CA VAL A 110 13.07 -19.55 9.87
C VAL A 110 13.94 -20.81 9.79
N GLY A 111 15.11 -20.76 10.42
CA GLY A 111 16.14 -21.81 10.37
C GLY A 111 17.19 -21.60 9.27
N SER A 112 17.02 -20.60 8.41
CA SER A 112 18.03 -20.24 7.40
C SER A 112 19.30 -19.71 8.06
N GLY A 113 20.45 -20.18 7.59
CA GLY A 113 21.77 -19.86 8.11
C GLY A 113 22.57 -18.95 7.17
N PHE A 114 23.23 -17.95 7.75
CA PHE A 114 24.02 -16.94 7.05
C PHE A 114 25.45 -16.99 7.57
N PRO A 115 26.42 -17.51 6.79
CA PRO A 115 27.81 -17.56 7.23
C PRO A 115 28.36 -16.14 7.37
N LEU A 116 29.01 -15.88 8.51
CA LEU A 116 29.67 -14.62 8.80
C LEU A 116 31.18 -14.75 8.53
N GLU A 117 31.81 -13.63 8.21
CA GLU A 117 33.26 -13.58 8.09
C GLU A 117 33.92 -13.82 9.46
N SER A 118 34.94 -14.68 9.48
CA SER A 118 35.66 -15.02 10.71
C SER A 118 36.59 -13.88 11.13
N ALA A 119 36.66 -13.62 12.43
CA ALA A 119 37.75 -12.86 13.01
C ALA A 119 39.08 -13.60 12.84
N GLN A 120 40.16 -12.84 12.71
CA GLN A 120 41.52 -13.35 12.61
C GLN A 120 42.26 -13.11 13.92
N ASP A 121 42.93 -14.15 14.39
CA ASP A 121 43.82 -14.08 15.54
C ASP A 121 45.16 -14.70 15.13
N ILE A 122 46.26 -13.98 15.38
CA ILE A 122 47.60 -14.40 14.94
C ILE A 122 48.31 -15.26 15.98
N ASP A 123 47.76 -15.34 17.20
CA ASP A 123 48.17 -16.26 18.25
C ASP A 123 47.78 -17.70 17.86
N VAL A 124 48.37 -18.70 18.53
CA VAL A 124 48.20 -20.13 18.16
C VAL A 124 47.68 -20.96 19.33
N GLY A 125 47.16 -22.16 19.02
CA GLY A 125 46.68 -23.09 20.04
C GLY A 125 45.48 -22.54 20.82
N SER A 126 45.59 -22.48 22.15
CA SER A 126 44.50 -21.96 23.00
C SER A 126 44.36 -20.45 22.99
N ASN A 127 45.43 -19.71 22.64
CA ASN A 127 45.41 -18.26 22.59
C ASN A 127 44.82 -17.73 21.29
N SER A 128 44.61 -18.60 20.28
CA SER A 128 43.87 -18.21 19.08
C SER A 128 42.36 -18.16 19.35
N LEU A 129 41.62 -17.62 18.39
CA LEU A 129 40.16 -17.57 18.37
C LEU A 129 39.50 -18.88 18.81
N GLN A 130 38.73 -18.83 19.90
CA GLN A 130 38.03 -20.00 20.45
C GLN A 130 36.52 -19.96 20.34
N ASN A 131 35.90 -18.79 20.35
CA ASN A 131 34.45 -18.71 20.37
C ASN A 131 33.92 -17.44 19.74
N TYR A 132 32.64 -17.48 19.38
CA TYR A 132 31.87 -16.30 19.03
C TYR A 132 30.62 -16.22 19.90
N THR A 133 30.24 -15.00 20.25
CA THR A 133 28.98 -14.70 20.92
C THR A 133 28.27 -13.57 20.19
N LEU A 134 26.93 -13.58 20.24
CA LEU A 134 26.08 -12.58 19.63
C LEU A 134 25.36 -11.81 20.73
N GLY A 135 25.23 -10.50 20.56
CA GLY A 135 24.41 -9.66 21.43
C GLY A 135 22.96 -10.15 21.51
N LEU A 136 22.30 -9.85 22.64
CA LEU A 136 20.90 -10.20 22.87
C LEU A 136 20.01 -9.59 21.79
N ASN A 137 19.18 -10.43 21.18
CA ASN A 137 18.23 -10.03 20.15
C ASN A 137 17.13 -11.10 20.02
N ASP A 138 16.03 -10.76 19.35
CA ASP A 138 14.86 -11.63 19.24
C ASP A 138 14.79 -12.45 17.95
N HIS A 139 15.53 -12.09 16.90
CA HIS A 139 15.35 -12.68 15.56
C HIS A 139 16.43 -13.69 15.18
N PHE A 140 17.62 -13.62 15.76
CA PHE A 140 18.78 -14.40 15.35
C PHE A 140 19.48 -15.08 16.52
N SER A 141 19.93 -16.31 16.26
CA SER A 141 20.89 -17.01 17.11
C SER A 141 22.21 -17.18 16.37
N LEU A 142 23.26 -17.54 17.10
CA LEU A 142 24.58 -17.80 16.54
C LEU A 142 24.93 -19.26 16.69
N VAL A 143 25.34 -19.90 15.59
CA VAL A 143 25.88 -21.25 15.58
C VAL A 143 27.36 -21.18 15.20
N VAL A 144 28.23 -21.65 16.09
CA VAL A 144 29.67 -21.72 15.83
C VAL A 144 30.00 -23.09 15.25
N ARG A 145 30.67 -23.10 14.11
CA ARG A 145 31.12 -24.32 13.42
C ARG A 145 32.63 -24.30 13.27
N ALA A 146 33.23 -25.49 13.26
CA ALA A 146 34.65 -25.66 12.96
C ALA A 146 34.84 -26.11 11.51
N LYS A 147 35.81 -25.52 10.82
CA LYS A 147 36.33 -26.01 9.54
C LYS A 147 37.17 -27.26 9.78
N LYS A 148 37.50 -27.96 8.68
CA LYS A 148 38.36 -29.16 8.73
C LYS A 148 39.74 -28.88 9.32
N ASP A 149 40.22 -27.64 9.19
CA ASP A 149 41.53 -27.20 9.65
C ASP A 149 41.53 -26.72 11.11
N GLY A 150 40.39 -26.81 11.82
CA GLY A 150 40.24 -26.38 13.21
C GLY A 150 39.69 -24.95 13.38
N ASP A 151 39.83 -24.11 12.35
CA ASP A 151 39.31 -22.74 12.33
C ASP A 151 37.82 -22.66 12.61
N LYS A 152 37.43 -21.80 13.53
CA LYS A 152 36.02 -21.58 13.87
C LYS A 152 35.44 -20.43 13.04
N TYR A 153 34.22 -20.62 12.55
CA TYR A 153 33.43 -19.58 11.92
C TYR A 153 32.02 -19.56 12.52
N ALA A 154 31.39 -18.40 12.45
CA ALA A 154 30.05 -18.20 12.96
C ALA A 154 29.04 -18.21 11.81
N GLU A 155 27.88 -18.79 12.06
CA GLU A 155 26.72 -18.75 11.19
C GLU A 155 25.57 -18.11 11.97
N LEU A 156 25.03 -17.01 11.45
CA LEU A 156 23.84 -16.36 11.99
C LEU A 156 22.62 -17.16 11.54
N VAL A 157 21.77 -17.61 12.45
CA VAL A 157 20.60 -18.44 12.12
C VAL A 157 19.33 -17.70 12.49
N LEU A 158 18.44 -17.51 11.51
CA LEU A 158 17.15 -16.86 11.71
C LEU A 158 16.24 -17.74 12.59
N GLN A 159 15.72 -17.18 13.68
CA GLN A 159 14.86 -17.86 14.67
C GLN A 159 13.40 -17.40 14.61
N ARG A 160 13.15 -16.16 14.16
CA ARG A 160 11.81 -15.59 14.00
C ARG A 160 11.69 -14.97 12.63
N GLN A 161 10.49 -14.95 12.07
CA GLN A 161 10.22 -14.31 10.79
C GLN A 161 10.66 -12.84 10.86
N LEU A 162 11.19 -12.35 9.74
CA LEU A 162 11.48 -10.94 9.55
C LEU A 162 10.23 -10.26 8.99
N ASP A 163 10.08 -8.98 9.30
CA ASP A 163 8.99 -8.13 8.84
C ASP A 163 9.60 -6.74 8.67
N ARG A 164 9.72 -6.28 7.43
CA ARG A 164 10.34 -5.02 7.08
C ARG A 164 9.45 -3.86 7.53
N GLU A 165 8.13 -4.00 7.41
CA GLU A 165 7.15 -3.01 7.84
C GLU A 165 7.18 -2.78 9.35
N GLU A 166 7.51 -3.81 10.15
CA GLU A 166 7.78 -3.68 11.58
C GLU A 166 9.17 -3.12 11.85
N LYS A 167 10.22 -3.72 11.25
CA LYS A 167 11.60 -3.38 11.53
C LYS A 167 12.52 -3.58 10.31
N PRO A 168 12.77 -2.52 9.52
CA PRO A 168 13.52 -2.62 8.25
C PRO A 168 15.03 -2.83 8.45
N GLU A 169 15.56 -2.53 9.64
CA GLU A 169 16.98 -2.65 9.93
C GLU A 169 17.25 -3.08 11.37
N MET A 170 18.27 -3.93 11.55
CA MET A 170 18.75 -4.38 12.85
C MET A 170 20.27 -4.28 12.93
N SER A 171 20.76 -3.84 14.09
CA SER A 171 22.19 -3.84 14.40
C SER A 171 22.45 -4.80 15.56
N LEU A 172 23.33 -5.78 15.34
CA LEU A 172 23.72 -6.80 16.30
C LEU A 172 25.21 -6.70 16.58
N THR A 173 25.65 -6.92 17.81
CA THR A 173 27.08 -6.95 18.13
C THR A 173 27.59 -8.38 18.13
N LEU A 174 28.53 -8.69 17.24
CA LEU A 174 29.25 -9.96 17.18
C LEU A 174 30.56 -9.81 17.94
N THR A 175 30.83 -10.73 18.87
CA THR A 175 32.06 -10.74 19.67
C THR A 175 32.83 -12.03 19.42
N ALA A 176 34.08 -11.91 19.01
CA ALA A 176 35.03 -13.00 18.93
C ALA A 176 35.87 -13.04 20.21
N THR A 177 36.11 -14.22 20.78
CA THR A 177 36.88 -14.39 22.02
C THR A 177 37.93 -15.47 21.85
N ASP A 178 39.15 -15.19 22.28
CA ASP A 178 40.23 -16.17 22.36
C ASP A 178 40.06 -17.11 23.58
N GLY A 179 41.01 -18.03 23.79
CA GLY A 179 41.04 -18.92 24.95
C GLY A 179 42.16 -18.63 25.94
N GLY A 180 42.79 -17.44 25.85
CA GLY A 180 43.89 -17.07 26.73
C GLY A 180 43.44 -16.74 28.16
N SER A 181 44.42 -16.47 29.05
CA SER A 181 44.17 -16.07 30.43
C SER A 181 45.02 -14.84 30.79
N PRO A 182 44.44 -13.63 30.86
CA PRO A 182 43.01 -13.32 30.65
C PRO A 182 42.58 -13.49 29.18
N PRO A 183 41.29 -13.76 28.92
CA PRO A 183 40.77 -13.82 27.57
C PRO A 183 40.69 -12.42 26.95
N ARG A 184 40.96 -12.31 25.66
CA ARG A 184 40.82 -11.08 24.88
C ARG A 184 39.75 -11.24 23.81
N SER A 185 39.22 -10.12 23.34
CA SER A 185 38.06 -10.13 22.46
C SER A 185 38.12 -9.00 21.43
N GLY A 186 37.54 -9.27 20.28
CA GLY A 186 37.24 -8.28 19.25
C GLY A 186 35.75 -8.25 18.96
N THR A 187 35.25 -7.11 18.51
CA THR A 187 33.82 -6.90 18.22
C THR A 187 33.62 -6.32 16.83
N ALA A 188 32.56 -6.77 16.14
CA ALA A 188 32.06 -6.17 14.91
C ALA A 188 30.54 -5.95 15.01
N GLN A 189 30.04 -4.95 14.29
CA GLN A 189 28.61 -4.69 14.15
C GLN A 189 28.07 -5.46 12.95
N VAL A 190 27.05 -6.29 13.14
CA VAL A 190 26.32 -6.94 12.05
C VAL A 190 25.07 -6.12 11.79
N ARG A 191 25.04 -5.44 10.64
CA ARG A 191 23.91 -4.63 10.17
C ARG A 191 23.07 -5.47 9.21
N VAL A 192 21.90 -5.89 9.68
CA VAL A 192 20.93 -6.62 8.87
C VAL A 192 19.94 -5.63 8.27
N ILE A 193 19.94 -5.55 6.94
CA ILE A 193 18.98 -4.81 6.13
C ILE A 193 17.93 -5.80 5.65
N VAL A 194 16.68 -5.57 6.03
CA VAL A 194 15.56 -6.41 5.60
C VAL A 194 15.10 -5.93 4.23
N LEU A 195 15.15 -6.81 3.23
CA LEU A 195 14.70 -6.53 1.88
C LEU A 195 13.20 -6.79 1.75
N ASP A 196 12.52 -5.83 1.11
CA ASP A 196 11.09 -5.85 0.78
C ASP A 196 10.72 -7.06 -0.09
N ALA A 197 9.58 -7.64 0.23
CA ALA A 197 8.84 -8.57 -0.60
C ALA A 197 7.39 -8.09 -0.69
N ASN A 198 6.75 -8.35 -1.83
CA ASN A 198 5.35 -7.96 -2.05
C ASN A 198 4.41 -8.92 -1.30
N ASP A 199 4.36 -8.85 0.02
CA ASP A 199 3.59 -9.73 0.90
C ASP A 199 2.37 -9.04 1.56
N ASN A 200 2.27 -7.72 1.45
CA ASN A 200 1.06 -6.98 1.80
C ASN A 200 0.17 -6.75 0.56
N ILE A 201 -1.10 -6.48 0.82
CA ILE A 201 -2.05 -6.11 -0.22
C ILE A 201 -2.50 -4.66 -0.01
N PRO A 202 -2.92 -3.94 -1.07
CA PRO A 202 -3.46 -2.60 -0.88
C PRO A 202 -4.70 -2.65 -0.01
N VAL A 203 -4.82 -1.77 0.99
CA VAL A 203 -5.98 -1.70 1.89
C VAL A 203 -6.73 -0.39 1.72
N PHE A 204 -8.01 -0.46 1.35
CA PHE A 204 -8.87 0.72 1.26
C PHE A 204 -9.18 1.31 2.65
N THR A 205 -9.28 2.64 2.74
CA THR A 205 -9.67 3.31 4.00
C THR A 205 -11.11 3.05 4.42
N ARG A 206 -11.97 2.61 3.49
CA ARG A 206 -13.37 2.26 3.70
C ARG A 206 -13.75 1.11 2.78
N GLU A 207 -14.63 0.22 3.24
CA GLU A 207 -15.22 -0.82 2.41
C GLU A 207 -16.22 -0.26 1.38
N THR A 208 -16.94 0.81 1.76
CA THR A 208 -17.93 1.49 0.92
C THR A 208 -17.75 3.01 0.99
N TYR A 209 -17.75 3.66 -0.16
CA TYR A 209 -17.72 5.11 -0.32
C TYR A 209 -19.06 5.59 -0.85
N GLU A 210 -19.68 6.54 -0.16
CA GLU A 210 -20.95 7.12 -0.56
C GLU A 210 -20.75 8.57 -1.03
N ALA A 211 -21.41 8.92 -2.12
CA ALA A 211 -21.40 10.26 -2.70
C ALA A 211 -22.76 10.63 -3.29
N HIS A 212 -23.02 11.92 -3.39
CA HIS A 212 -24.19 12.45 -4.06
C HIS A 212 -23.77 13.31 -5.25
N LEU A 213 -24.49 13.19 -6.36
CA LEU A 213 -24.19 13.87 -7.61
C LEU A 213 -25.46 14.48 -8.20
N LEU A 214 -25.44 15.77 -8.53
CA LEU A 214 -26.52 16.39 -9.30
C LEU A 214 -26.51 15.82 -10.71
N GLU A 215 -27.67 15.45 -11.28
CA GLU A 215 -27.70 14.82 -12.60
C GLU A 215 -27.09 15.69 -13.72
N ASN A 216 -27.28 17.00 -13.63
CA ASN A 216 -26.74 17.98 -14.58
C ASN A 216 -25.27 18.35 -14.32
N SER A 217 -24.55 17.59 -13.50
CA SER A 217 -23.14 17.85 -13.20
C SER A 217 -22.30 17.85 -14.48
N PRO A 218 -21.39 18.83 -14.67
CA PRO A 218 -20.59 18.93 -15.87
C PRO A 218 -19.60 17.77 -15.98
N VAL A 219 -19.14 17.52 -17.21
CA VAL A 219 -17.99 16.63 -17.46
C VAL A 219 -16.79 17.11 -16.65
N ASP A 220 -15.99 16.16 -16.18
CA ASP A 220 -14.86 16.30 -15.26
C ASP A 220 -15.22 16.67 -13.81
N HIS A 221 -16.51 16.78 -13.46
CA HIS A 221 -16.92 16.95 -12.06
C HIS A 221 -16.42 15.79 -11.18
N LEU A 222 -15.82 16.11 -10.04
CA LEU A 222 -15.30 15.14 -9.08
C LEU A 222 -16.46 14.56 -8.27
N VAL A 223 -16.67 13.24 -8.38
CA VAL A 223 -17.71 12.53 -7.62
C VAL A 223 -17.19 12.15 -6.24
N VAL A 224 -16.09 11.41 -6.21
CA VAL A 224 -15.45 10.93 -4.98
C VAL A 224 -14.02 10.51 -5.25
N ARG A 225 -13.16 10.52 -4.23
CA ARG A 225 -11.81 9.95 -4.29
C ARG A 225 -11.73 8.74 -3.38
N VAL A 226 -11.42 7.58 -3.95
CA VAL A 226 -11.10 6.38 -3.17
C VAL A 226 -9.62 6.38 -2.80
N VAL A 227 -9.29 5.82 -1.64
CA VAL A 227 -7.90 5.74 -1.17
C VAL A 227 -7.64 4.34 -0.65
N ALA A 228 -6.61 3.69 -1.21
CA ALA A 228 -6.00 2.48 -0.69
C ALA A 228 -4.51 2.75 -0.38
N LYS A 229 -3.98 2.03 0.61
CA LYS A 229 -2.60 2.12 1.05
C LYS A 229 -1.98 0.74 1.06
N ASP A 230 -0.76 0.66 0.58
CA ASP A 230 0.07 -0.53 0.63
C ASP A 230 1.35 -0.15 1.41
N PRO A 231 1.71 -0.89 2.49
CA PRO A 231 2.87 -0.56 3.30
C PRO A 231 4.22 -0.98 2.68
N ASP A 232 4.20 -1.80 1.63
CA ASP A 232 5.41 -2.28 0.94
C ASP A 232 6.19 -1.12 0.29
N GLU A 233 7.47 -1.35 -0.03
CA GLU A 233 8.35 -0.33 -0.59
C GLU A 233 8.35 -0.29 -2.12
N GLY A 234 8.54 0.92 -2.66
CA GLY A 234 8.78 1.11 -4.09
C GLY A 234 7.63 0.58 -4.97
N PHE A 235 7.95 -0.28 -5.92
CA PHE A 235 6.98 -0.82 -6.88
C PHE A 235 5.92 -1.70 -6.21
N SER A 236 6.28 -2.43 -5.15
CA SER A 236 5.35 -3.24 -4.35
C SER A 236 4.35 -2.35 -3.59
N GLY A 237 4.75 -1.14 -3.18
CA GLY A 237 3.85 -0.17 -2.54
C GLY A 237 3.02 0.70 -3.50
N GLU A 238 3.30 0.66 -4.82
CA GLU A 238 2.66 1.56 -5.79
C GLU A 238 1.25 1.10 -6.19
N VAL A 239 0.24 1.72 -5.59
CA VAL A 239 -1.17 1.37 -5.84
C VAL A 239 -1.73 2.04 -7.10
N ARG A 240 -2.39 1.22 -7.94
CA ARG A 240 -3.18 1.66 -9.09
C ARG A 240 -4.66 1.28 -8.99
N TYR A 241 -5.53 2.19 -9.41
CA TYR A 241 -6.99 2.05 -9.30
C TYR A 241 -7.66 1.72 -10.64
N SER A 242 -8.70 0.88 -10.60
CA SER A 242 -9.54 0.58 -11.76
C SER A 242 -10.94 0.10 -11.33
N PHE A 243 -11.93 0.18 -12.23
CA PHE A 243 -13.24 -0.42 -11.98
C PHE A 243 -13.22 -1.94 -12.17
N THR A 244 -13.79 -2.71 -11.24
CA THR A 244 -13.88 -4.18 -11.30
C THR A 244 -14.94 -4.65 -12.28
N GLN A 245 -16.13 -4.06 -12.22
CA GLN A 245 -17.26 -4.37 -13.08
C GLN A 245 -17.60 -3.15 -13.91
N LYS A 246 -17.20 -3.22 -15.17
CA LYS A 246 -17.49 -2.18 -16.14
C LYS A 246 -18.73 -2.58 -16.93
N SER A 247 -19.93 -2.32 -16.39
CA SER A 247 -21.09 -2.26 -17.27
C SER A 247 -20.80 -1.19 -18.34
N GLU A 248 -21.22 -1.42 -19.58
CA GLU A 248 -21.01 -0.44 -20.66
C GLU A 248 -21.63 0.92 -20.32
N ARG A 249 -22.66 0.94 -19.46
CA ARG A 249 -23.26 2.16 -18.90
C ARG A 249 -22.29 2.90 -17.99
N HIS A 250 -21.69 2.24 -16.98
CA HIS A 250 -20.77 2.88 -16.05
C HIS A 250 -19.53 3.46 -16.75
N ARG A 251 -18.99 2.78 -17.78
CA ARG A 251 -17.84 3.28 -18.58
C ARG A 251 -18.12 4.59 -19.29
N ARG A 252 -19.37 4.81 -19.71
CA ARG A 252 -19.77 6.02 -20.44
C ARG A 252 -20.04 7.20 -19.51
N LEU A 253 -20.33 6.94 -18.24
CA LEU A 253 -20.73 7.95 -17.28
C LEU A 253 -19.60 8.37 -16.34
N PHE A 254 -18.76 7.41 -15.94
CA PHE A 254 -17.71 7.64 -14.94
C PHE A 254 -16.36 7.13 -15.39
N GLN A 255 -15.31 7.86 -15.03
CA GLN A 255 -13.92 7.47 -15.20
C GLN A 255 -13.21 7.52 -13.84
N ILE A 256 -12.29 6.59 -13.62
CA ILE A 256 -11.38 6.62 -12.46
C ILE A 256 -9.95 6.93 -12.92
N ASN A 257 -9.30 7.87 -12.25
CA ASN A 257 -7.87 8.11 -12.44
C ASN A 257 -7.08 6.99 -11.77
N SER A 258 -6.22 6.31 -12.53
CA SER A 258 -5.49 5.13 -12.05
C SER A 258 -4.46 5.43 -10.98
N VAL A 259 -4.02 6.68 -10.80
CA VAL A 259 -3.00 7.08 -9.81
C VAL A 259 -3.65 7.74 -8.60
N THR A 260 -4.59 8.68 -8.81
CA THR A 260 -5.16 9.46 -7.70
C THR A 260 -6.38 8.82 -7.06
N GLY A 261 -6.98 7.80 -7.69
CA GLY A 261 -8.22 7.19 -7.22
C GLY A 261 -9.45 8.11 -7.32
N GLU A 262 -9.33 9.24 -8.03
CA GLU A 262 -10.44 10.17 -8.27
C GLU A 262 -11.40 9.61 -9.30
N ILE A 263 -12.68 9.55 -8.96
CA ILE A 263 -13.78 9.20 -9.86
C ILE A 263 -14.44 10.49 -10.33
N ARG A 264 -14.52 10.68 -11.65
CA ARG A 264 -15.06 11.87 -12.31
C ARG A 264 -16.13 11.52 -13.33
N VAL A 265 -17.03 12.46 -13.56
CA VAL A 265 -18.09 12.38 -14.57
C VAL A 265 -17.50 12.55 -15.98
N VAL A 266 -17.85 11.68 -16.92
CA VAL A 266 -17.43 11.76 -18.33
C VAL A 266 -18.59 11.67 -19.33
N GLY A 267 -19.80 11.42 -18.83
CA GLY A 267 -21.02 11.38 -19.63
C GLY A 267 -22.16 12.12 -18.93
N ARG A 268 -23.34 12.13 -19.56
CA ARG A 268 -24.54 12.76 -19.00
C ARG A 268 -25.21 11.81 -18.01
N VAL A 269 -25.28 12.22 -16.76
CA VAL A 269 -26.07 11.54 -15.74
C VAL A 269 -27.50 12.07 -15.82
N ASP A 270 -28.47 11.20 -15.60
CA ASP A 270 -29.90 11.47 -15.76
C ASP A 270 -30.63 10.72 -14.63
N TYR A 271 -31.32 11.47 -13.78
CA TYR A 271 -32.01 10.97 -12.60
C TYR A 271 -33.21 10.10 -12.98
N GLU A 272 -33.95 10.48 -14.02
CA GLU A 272 -35.07 9.74 -14.59
C GLU A 272 -34.61 8.39 -15.15
N GLU A 273 -33.37 8.29 -15.65
CA GLU A 273 -32.78 7.04 -16.13
C GLU A 273 -32.23 6.15 -14.99
N ALA A 274 -31.55 6.73 -13.99
CA ALA A 274 -31.17 6.01 -12.76
C ALA A 274 -30.88 6.93 -11.58
N LYS A 275 -31.53 6.61 -10.45
CA LYS A 275 -31.39 7.34 -9.18
C LYS A 275 -30.11 6.99 -8.40
N MET A 276 -29.43 5.90 -8.75
CA MET A 276 -28.24 5.42 -8.04
C MET A 276 -27.35 4.57 -8.94
N TYR A 277 -26.04 4.73 -8.78
CA TYR A 277 -25.02 3.90 -9.40
C TYR A 277 -24.17 3.19 -8.35
N GLU A 278 -24.01 1.88 -8.49
CA GLU A 278 -23.07 1.08 -7.71
C GLU A 278 -21.88 0.68 -8.58
N MET A 279 -20.68 1.04 -8.15
CA MET A 279 -19.44 0.76 -8.85
C MET A 279 -18.48 0.00 -7.93
N GLY A 280 -18.00 -1.15 -8.39
CA GLY A 280 -16.89 -1.84 -7.73
C GLY A 280 -15.55 -1.25 -8.20
N VAL A 281 -14.67 -0.96 -7.25
CA VAL A 281 -13.31 -0.45 -7.52
C VAL A 281 -12.28 -1.48 -7.03
N ARG A 282 -11.21 -1.64 -7.79
CA ARG A 282 -10.03 -2.45 -7.48
C ARG A 282 -8.83 -1.53 -7.31
N ALA A 283 -8.07 -1.75 -6.25
CA ALA A 283 -6.72 -1.24 -6.06
C ALA A 283 -5.76 -2.41 -6.28
N THR A 284 -4.70 -2.21 -7.06
CA THR A 284 -3.67 -3.22 -7.36
C THR A 284 -2.31 -2.59 -7.21
N ASP A 285 -1.43 -3.24 -6.45
CA ASP A 285 -0.03 -2.84 -6.32
C ASP A 285 0.77 -3.11 -7.62
N GLY A 286 2.08 -2.87 -7.61
CA GLY A 286 2.95 -3.27 -8.71
C GLY A 286 3.15 -4.79 -8.83
N GLY A 287 3.16 -5.52 -7.70
CA GLY A 287 3.34 -6.97 -7.66
C GLY A 287 2.16 -7.81 -8.16
N GLY A 288 0.99 -7.19 -8.32
CA GLY A 288 -0.26 -7.80 -8.77
C GLY A 288 -1.22 -8.22 -7.66
N LEU A 289 -0.92 -7.99 -6.37
CA LEU A 289 -1.90 -8.18 -5.30
C LEU A 289 -2.93 -7.04 -5.31
N SER A 290 -4.15 -7.37 -4.89
CA SER A 290 -5.26 -6.44 -5.09
C SER A 290 -6.34 -6.55 -4.01
N ALA A 291 -6.98 -5.43 -3.75
CA ALA A 291 -8.17 -5.35 -2.92
C ALA A 291 -9.31 -4.64 -3.65
N HIS A 292 -10.49 -4.70 -3.02
CA HIS A 292 -11.74 -4.25 -3.61
C HIS A 292 -12.54 -3.38 -2.63
N CYS A 293 -13.24 -2.38 -3.16
CA CYS A 293 -14.23 -1.61 -2.42
C CYS A 293 -15.45 -1.29 -3.30
N ARG A 294 -16.51 -0.76 -2.68
CA ARG A 294 -17.72 -0.31 -3.37
C ARG A 294 -17.85 1.20 -3.32
N VAL A 295 -18.38 1.78 -4.38
CA VAL A 295 -18.74 3.19 -4.48
C VAL A 295 -20.21 3.28 -4.84
N LEU A 296 -20.98 3.94 -3.97
CA LEU A 296 -22.41 4.20 -4.14
C LEU A 296 -22.61 5.68 -4.43
N VAL A 297 -23.14 6.00 -5.60
CA VAL A 297 -23.42 7.37 -6.04
C VAL A 297 -24.93 7.53 -6.12
N GLY A 298 -25.50 8.31 -5.22
CA GLY A 298 -26.90 8.74 -5.29
C GLY A 298 -27.04 9.94 -6.20
N VAL A 299 -27.95 9.88 -7.17
CA VAL A 299 -28.25 11.01 -8.05
C VAL A 299 -29.29 11.91 -7.40
N LEU A 300 -29.04 13.21 -7.45
CA LEU A 300 -29.95 14.24 -6.99
C LEU A 300 -30.64 14.85 -8.21
N ASP A 301 -31.97 14.82 -8.15
CA ASP A 301 -32.92 15.37 -9.11
C ASP A 301 -32.79 16.90 -9.19
N VAL A 302 -32.72 17.42 -10.41
CA VAL A 302 -32.73 18.83 -10.77
C VAL A 302 -33.91 19.09 -11.68
N ASN A 303 -34.65 20.17 -11.43
CA ASN A 303 -35.80 20.57 -12.23
C ASN A 303 -35.40 20.90 -13.67
N ASP A 304 -35.43 19.91 -14.57
CA ASP A 304 -34.95 20.02 -15.95
C ASP A 304 -35.96 19.48 -16.99
N ASN A 305 -37.05 18.86 -16.54
CA ASN A 305 -38.17 18.48 -17.40
C ASN A 305 -39.35 19.42 -17.17
N PRO A 306 -39.79 20.21 -18.17
CA PRO A 306 -40.99 21.02 -18.03
C PRO A 306 -42.25 20.14 -17.98
N PRO A 307 -43.32 20.60 -17.31
CA PRO A 307 -44.57 19.86 -17.24
C PRO A 307 -45.24 19.72 -18.61
N GLU A 308 -45.86 18.58 -18.89
CA GLU A 308 -46.54 18.27 -20.15
C GLU A 308 -48.05 18.16 -19.94
N VAL A 309 -48.83 18.89 -20.75
CA VAL A 309 -50.30 18.79 -20.79
C VAL A 309 -50.70 17.66 -21.75
N VAL A 310 -51.36 16.63 -21.23
CA VAL A 310 -51.84 15.49 -22.01
C VAL A 310 -53.35 15.53 -22.14
N LEU A 311 -53.84 15.95 -23.31
CA LEU A 311 -55.26 15.98 -23.64
C LEU A 311 -55.82 14.56 -23.78
N THR A 312 -56.78 14.20 -22.94
CA THR A 312 -57.46 12.89 -22.96
C THR A 312 -58.71 12.92 -23.83
N ALA A 313 -59.48 14.01 -23.75
CA ALA A 313 -60.62 14.26 -24.61
C ALA A 313 -60.76 15.77 -24.86
N LEU A 314 -61.14 16.13 -26.08
CA LEU A 314 -61.40 17.51 -26.47
C LEU A 314 -62.63 17.57 -27.36
N THR A 315 -63.63 18.35 -26.95
CA THR A 315 -64.77 18.73 -27.76
C THR A 315 -64.38 19.97 -28.56
N ARG A 316 -64.32 19.88 -29.89
CA ARG A 316 -63.90 21.00 -30.77
C ARG A 316 -64.97 22.05 -30.99
N SER A 317 -66.24 21.68 -30.84
CA SER A 317 -67.36 22.58 -31.04
C SER A 317 -68.45 22.34 -30.00
N ILE A 318 -68.97 23.39 -29.37
CA ILE A 318 -70.14 23.34 -28.47
C ILE A 318 -71.19 24.34 -28.94
N THR A 319 -72.46 24.05 -28.69
CA THR A 319 -73.55 24.98 -29.02
C THR A 319 -73.62 26.12 -28.01
N GLU A 320 -74.01 27.31 -28.43
CA GLU A 320 -74.11 28.48 -27.53
C GLU A 320 -75.13 28.31 -26.38
N ASP A 321 -76.15 27.45 -26.57
CA ASP A 321 -77.15 27.10 -25.55
C ASP A 321 -76.67 26.05 -24.54
N SER A 322 -75.40 25.63 -24.63
CA SER A 322 -74.80 24.70 -23.67
C SER A 322 -74.89 25.26 -22.25
N PRO A 323 -75.44 24.51 -21.29
CA PRO A 323 -75.59 25.01 -19.93
C PRO A 323 -74.21 25.26 -19.28
N PRO A 324 -74.11 26.16 -18.30
CA PRO A 324 -72.94 26.27 -17.45
C PRO A 324 -72.55 24.90 -16.86
N GLN A 325 -71.26 24.71 -16.62
CA GLN A 325 -70.63 23.45 -16.18
C GLN A 325 -70.54 22.35 -17.26
N THR A 326 -70.78 22.66 -18.54
CA THR A 326 -70.56 21.71 -19.63
C THR A 326 -69.07 21.42 -19.79
N VAL A 327 -68.68 20.14 -19.85
CA VAL A 327 -67.28 19.72 -20.01
C VAL A 327 -66.84 19.88 -21.46
N VAL A 328 -65.81 20.69 -21.68
CA VAL A 328 -65.23 20.99 -22.99
C VAL A 328 -64.02 20.11 -23.26
N ALA A 329 -63.15 19.94 -22.27
CA ALA A 329 -61.95 19.13 -22.39
C ALA A 329 -61.65 18.39 -21.08
N LEU A 330 -61.01 17.24 -21.20
CA LEU A 330 -60.44 16.45 -20.11
C LEU A 330 -58.95 16.27 -20.41
N PHE A 331 -58.09 16.70 -19.49
CA PHE A 331 -56.65 16.56 -19.64
C PHE A 331 -56.00 16.15 -18.32
N SER A 332 -54.74 15.74 -18.41
CA SER A 332 -53.87 15.50 -17.26
C SER A 332 -52.57 16.25 -17.43
N VAL A 333 -51.87 16.51 -16.34
CA VAL A 333 -50.53 17.12 -16.38
C VAL A 333 -49.53 16.10 -15.88
N ARG A 334 -48.47 15.91 -16.64
CA ARG A 334 -47.39 14.99 -16.31
C ARG A 334 -46.08 15.74 -16.28
N ASP A 335 -45.37 15.60 -15.18
CA ASP A 335 -43.97 15.99 -15.06
C ASP A 335 -43.12 14.73 -14.89
N ARG A 336 -41.89 14.74 -15.42
CA ARG A 336 -40.96 13.61 -15.30
C ARG A 336 -40.12 13.70 -14.03
N ASP A 337 -39.95 14.90 -13.50
CA ASP A 337 -39.15 15.16 -12.32
C ASP A 337 -39.88 14.60 -11.08
N SER A 338 -39.16 14.45 -9.97
CA SER A 338 -39.68 13.94 -8.70
C SER A 338 -39.83 15.04 -7.64
N GLY A 339 -40.60 14.74 -6.59
CA GLY A 339 -40.77 15.65 -5.46
C GLY A 339 -41.48 16.95 -5.84
N ASP A 340 -40.92 18.09 -5.45
CA ASP A 340 -41.48 19.41 -5.77
C ASP A 340 -41.16 19.85 -7.20
N ASN A 341 -40.06 19.35 -7.80
CA ASN A 341 -39.74 19.56 -9.22
C ASN A 341 -40.85 19.00 -10.11
N GLY A 342 -41.37 17.80 -9.79
CA GLY A 342 -42.48 17.22 -10.54
C GLY A 342 -43.90 17.69 -10.15
N ARG A 343 -44.04 18.61 -9.18
CA ARG A 343 -45.35 19.04 -8.68
C ARG A 343 -45.85 20.24 -9.46
N THR A 344 -47.03 20.11 -10.06
CA THR A 344 -47.54 21.11 -11.02
C THR A 344 -48.79 21.84 -10.55
N VAL A 345 -48.96 23.07 -11.02
CA VAL A 345 -50.18 23.89 -10.89
C VAL A 345 -50.62 24.39 -12.26
N CYS A 346 -51.92 24.36 -12.50
CA CYS A 346 -52.54 24.73 -13.78
C CYS A 346 -53.36 26.01 -13.64
N SER A 347 -53.39 26.81 -14.69
CA SER A 347 -54.21 28.02 -14.79
C SER A 347 -54.68 28.25 -16.23
N ILE A 348 -55.75 29.02 -16.37
CA ILE A 348 -56.26 29.54 -17.65
C ILE A 348 -56.43 31.06 -17.53
N PRO A 349 -56.54 31.81 -18.64
CA PRO A 349 -56.75 33.25 -18.59
C PRO A 349 -58.06 33.62 -17.86
N ASP A 350 -58.04 34.70 -17.07
CA ASP A 350 -59.21 35.16 -16.30
C ASP A 350 -60.30 35.82 -17.19
N ASP A 351 -60.00 36.09 -18.46
CA ASP A 351 -60.87 36.80 -19.41
C ASP A 351 -61.71 35.88 -20.31
N VAL A 352 -61.64 34.56 -20.10
CA VAL A 352 -62.44 33.58 -20.85
C VAL A 352 -63.56 32.98 -19.99
N PRO A 353 -64.75 32.67 -20.54
CA PRO A 353 -65.91 32.17 -19.78
C PRO A 353 -65.81 30.67 -19.42
N PHE A 354 -64.62 30.23 -19.03
CA PHE A 354 -64.32 28.83 -18.71
C PHE A 354 -63.61 28.72 -17.37
N ILE A 355 -63.75 27.57 -16.73
CA ILE A 355 -63.14 27.26 -15.44
C ILE A 355 -62.44 25.90 -15.48
N LEU A 356 -61.28 25.81 -14.83
CA LEU A 356 -60.62 24.53 -14.56
C LEU A 356 -61.16 23.93 -13.27
N THR A 357 -61.74 22.73 -13.36
CA THR A 357 -62.17 21.96 -12.19
C THR A 357 -61.30 20.71 -12.03
N PRO A 358 -60.67 20.49 -10.85
CA PRO A 358 -59.90 19.27 -10.61
C PRO A 358 -60.84 18.06 -10.58
N ALA A 359 -60.47 17.01 -11.29
CA ALA A 359 -61.17 15.73 -11.34
C ALA A 359 -60.49 14.69 -10.43
N ARG A 360 -60.83 13.41 -10.57
CA ARG A 360 -60.16 12.34 -9.80
C ARG A 360 -58.72 12.16 -10.26
N SER A 361 -57.77 11.99 -9.32
CA SER A 361 -56.32 11.87 -9.61
C SER A 361 -55.74 13.16 -10.22
N ASN A 362 -54.70 13.08 -11.04
CA ASN A 362 -54.03 14.23 -11.68
C ASN A 362 -54.74 14.73 -12.96
N TYR A 363 -56.07 14.63 -13.00
CA TYR A 363 -56.89 15.05 -14.13
C TYR A 363 -57.60 16.37 -13.86
N TYR A 364 -57.78 17.15 -14.91
CA TYR A 364 -58.48 18.43 -14.91
C TYR A 364 -59.56 18.42 -16.00
N GLU A 365 -60.71 18.99 -15.66
CA GLU A 365 -61.81 19.23 -16.59
C GLU A 365 -61.93 20.72 -16.86
N LEU A 366 -61.92 21.09 -18.15
CA LEU A 366 -62.25 22.44 -18.59
C LEU A 366 -63.75 22.53 -18.79
N ARG A 367 -64.41 23.42 -18.06
CA ARG A 367 -65.89 23.56 -18.07
C ARG A 367 -66.31 24.97 -18.46
N THR A 368 -67.49 25.10 -19.05
CA THR A 368 -68.14 26.41 -19.24
C THR A 368 -68.48 27.01 -17.88
N GLU A 369 -68.12 28.26 -17.63
CA GLU A 369 -68.47 28.97 -16.39
C GLU A 369 -69.79 29.74 -16.55
N THR A 370 -69.95 30.42 -17.68
CA THR A 370 -71.15 31.20 -18.01
C THR A 370 -71.81 30.70 -19.29
N THR A 371 -72.98 31.27 -19.62
CA THR A 371 -73.60 31.06 -20.93
C THR A 371 -72.72 31.64 -22.03
N LEU A 372 -72.76 31.01 -23.20
CA LEU A 372 -72.00 31.41 -24.38
C LEU A 372 -72.93 32.14 -25.36
N ASP A 373 -72.34 32.95 -26.23
CA ASP A 373 -73.05 33.75 -27.21
C ASP A 373 -72.17 33.82 -28.45
N ARG A 374 -72.61 33.14 -29.51
CA ARG A 374 -71.82 33.00 -30.73
C ARG A 374 -71.70 34.32 -31.47
N GLU A 375 -72.75 35.15 -31.50
CA GLU A 375 -72.74 36.44 -32.18
C GLU A 375 -71.74 37.42 -31.55
N ARG A 376 -71.42 37.22 -30.26
CA ARG A 376 -70.37 37.98 -29.58
C ARG A 376 -68.98 37.41 -29.86
N ILE A 377 -68.78 36.11 -29.65
CA ILE A 377 -67.50 35.42 -29.85
C ILE A 377 -67.78 34.02 -30.43
N SER A 378 -67.40 33.80 -31.69
CA SER A 378 -67.63 32.54 -32.40
C SER A 378 -66.56 31.48 -32.19
N GLU A 379 -65.40 31.85 -31.64
CA GLU A 379 -64.26 30.95 -31.39
C GLU A 379 -63.46 31.41 -30.17
N TYR A 380 -63.09 30.48 -29.30
CA TYR A 380 -62.22 30.71 -28.16
C TYR A 380 -60.90 29.96 -28.31
N ASN A 381 -59.79 30.66 -28.11
CA ASN A 381 -58.46 30.08 -27.98
C ASN A 381 -58.06 30.11 -26.51
N ILE A 382 -58.22 28.98 -25.83
CA ILE A 382 -58.03 28.85 -24.38
C ILE A 382 -56.62 28.28 -24.14
N THR A 383 -55.71 29.12 -23.65
CA THR A 383 -54.34 28.70 -23.33
C THR A 383 -54.25 28.19 -21.89
N ILE A 384 -54.12 26.89 -21.71
CA ILE A 384 -53.81 26.27 -20.43
C ILE A 384 -52.33 26.50 -20.15
N THR A 385 -52.01 27.14 -19.02
CA THR A 385 -50.64 27.34 -18.54
C THR A 385 -50.40 26.44 -17.34
N THR A 386 -49.39 25.58 -17.42
CA THR A 386 -48.95 24.71 -16.34
C THR A 386 -47.54 25.09 -15.89
N MET A 387 -47.35 25.20 -14.58
CA MET A 387 -46.08 25.56 -13.96
C MET A 387 -45.73 24.53 -12.90
N ASP A 388 -44.48 24.07 -12.89
CA ASP A 388 -43.98 23.23 -11.80
C ASP A 388 -43.65 24.06 -10.54
N MET A 389 -43.28 23.38 -9.45
CA MET A 389 -42.89 24.00 -8.18
C MET A 389 -41.37 23.91 -7.94
N GLY A 390 -40.61 23.58 -8.98
CA GLY A 390 -39.15 23.54 -8.93
C GLY A 390 -38.54 24.94 -8.86
N THR A 391 -37.24 25.00 -8.59
CA THR A 391 -36.49 26.27 -8.58
C THR A 391 -35.22 26.14 -9.45
N PRO A 392 -35.14 26.83 -10.61
CA PRO A 392 -36.17 27.69 -11.20
C PRO A 392 -37.41 26.89 -11.64
N SER A 393 -38.57 27.52 -11.61
CA SER A 393 -39.81 26.88 -12.06
C SER A 393 -39.88 26.82 -13.59
N LEU A 394 -40.27 25.68 -14.17
CA LEU A 394 -40.51 25.55 -15.60
C LEU A 394 -42.02 25.60 -15.91
N THR A 395 -42.32 26.10 -17.09
CA THR A 395 -43.70 26.32 -17.54
C THR A 395 -43.94 25.72 -18.91
N ALA A 396 -45.13 25.19 -19.12
CA ALA A 396 -45.63 24.79 -20.43
C ALA A 396 -47.01 25.38 -20.70
N GLN A 397 -47.33 25.53 -21.98
CA GLN A 397 -48.58 26.09 -22.45
C GLN A 397 -49.17 25.20 -23.53
N GLU A 398 -50.47 24.94 -23.44
CA GLU A 398 -51.24 24.21 -24.45
C GLU A 398 -52.48 25.04 -24.80
N THR A 399 -52.70 25.32 -26.09
CA THR A 399 -53.83 26.13 -26.53
C THR A 399 -54.90 25.28 -27.18
N ILE A 400 -56.11 25.34 -26.63
CA ILE A 400 -57.30 24.66 -27.14
C ILE A 400 -58.12 25.66 -27.95
N SER A 401 -58.38 25.34 -29.22
CA SER A 401 -59.34 26.07 -30.06
C SER A 401 -60.72 25.43 -29.98
N LEU A 402 -61.72 26.23 -29.59
CA LEU A 402 -63.11 25.82 -29.40
C LEU A 402 -64.04 26.68 -30.25
N GLU A 403 -64.76 26.06 -31.17
CA GLU A 403 -65.78 26.72 -31.99
C GLU A 403 -67.13 26.76 -31.27
N ILE A 404 -67.83 27.89 -31.34
CA ILE A 404 -69.19 28.01 -30.85
C ILE A 404 -70.15 27.85 -32.02
N SER A 405 -70.95 26.79 -31.97
CA SER A 405 -71.94 26.47 -33.00
C SER A 405 -73.24 27.23 -32.74
N ASP A 406 -73.79 27.75 -33.84
CA ASP A 406 -75.09 28.42 -33.87
C ASP A 406 -76.22 27.42 -33.53
N VAL A 407 -77.19 27.87 -32.75
CA VAL A 407 -78.43 27.11 -32.54
C VAL A 407 -79.44 27.63 -33.56
N SER A 408 -79.52 26.98 -34.72
CA SER A 408 -80.57 27.28 -35.68
C SER A 408 -81.93 26.93 -35.07
N TYR A 409 -82.66 27.97 -34.66
CA TYR A 409 -84.02 27.82 -34.17
C TYR A 409 -84.92 27.33 -35.31
N ASP A 410 -85.16 26.02 -35.40
CA ASP A 410 -86.19 25.45 -36.28
C ASP A 410 -87.50 25.27 -35.49
N PRO A 411 -88.50 26.16 -35.65
CA PRO A 411 -89.78 26.06 -34.97
C PRO A 411 -90.65 24.88 -35.46
N SER A 412 -90.16 23.99 -36.34
CA SER A 412 -90.95 22.90 -36.93
C SER A 412 -90.53 21.47 -36.56
N ALA A 413 -89.54 21.27 -35.69
CA ALA A 413 -89.13 19.91 -35.28
C ALA A 413 -90.03 19.33 -34.15
N PRO A 414 -90.70 18.17 -34.33
CA PRO A 414 -91.49 17.56 -33.27
C PRO A 414 -90.60 16.91 -32.20
N PHE A 415 -90.91 17.16 -30.92
CA PHE A 415 -90.33 16.49 -29.76
C PHE A 415 -90.39 14.95 -29.93
N ARG A 416 -89.24 14.29 -30.13
CA ARG A 416 -89.11 12.84 -29.97
C ARG A 416 -88.55 12.52 -28.59
N LEU A 417 -89.42 12.07 -27.69
CA LEU A 417 -89.04 11.47 -26.42
C LEU A 417 -88.56 10.03 -26.69
N SER A 418 -87.25 9.82 -26.76
CA SER A 418 -86.64 8.49 -26.84
C SER A 418 -86.43 7.95 -25.42
N ILE A 419 -87.41 7.22 -24.88
CA ILE A 419 -87.23 6.45 -23.63
C ILE A 419 -86.48 5.16 -23.98
N LEU A 420 -85.21 5.07 -23.59
CA LEU A 420 -84.44 3.82 -23.64
C LEU A 420 -84.64 3.05 -22.33
N PHE A 421 -85.44 1.99 -22.35
CA PHE A 421 -85.51 1.03 -21.23
C PHE A 421 -84.25 0.18 -21.21
N LEU A 422 -83.39 0.35 -20.19
CA LEU A 422 -82.37 -0.63 -19.83
C LEU A 422 -83.05 -1.78 -19.07
N ILE A 423 -83.31 -2.88 -19.77
CA ILE A 423 -83.74 -4.15 -19.17
C ILE A 423 -82.53 -4.78 -18.49
N PHE A 424 -82.47 -4.75 -17.16
CA PHE A 424 -81.55 -5.59 -16.39
C PHE A 424 -82.08 -7.04 -16.33
N PRO A 425 -81.28 -8.06 -16.67
CA PRO A 425 -81.65 -9.44 -16.39
C PRO A 425 -81.66 -9.69 -14.88
N ARG A 426 -82.80 -10.17 -14.37
CA ARG A 426 -82.96 -10.68 -13.00
C ARG A 426 -81.89 -11.73 -12.71
N ARG A 427 -81.10 -11.52 -11.64
CA ARG A 427 -80.41 -12.61 -10.92
C ARG A 427 -81.47 -13.57 -10.37
N LEU A 428 -81.50 -14.80 -10.87
CA LEU A 428 -82.12 -15.92 -10.19
C LEU A 428 -81.21 -16.32 -9.02
N LYS A 429 -81.77 -16.29 -7.81
CA LYS A 429 -81.24 -17.00 -6.64
C LYS A 429 -81.59 -18.48 -6.80
N SER A 430 -80.58 -19.34 -6.75
CA SER A 430 -80.55 -20.58 -5.97
C SER A 430 -79.11 -20.99 -5.79
#